data_AF-A0A1I4GGG6-F1
#
_entry.id   AF-A0A1I4GGG6-F1
#
_cell.length_a   1.000
_cell.length_b   1.000
_cell.length_c   1.000
_cell.angle_alpha   90.00
_cell.angle_beta   90.00
_cell.angle_gamma   90.00
#
_symmetry.space_group_name_H-M   'P 1'
#
loop_
_entity.id
_entity.type
_entity.pdbx_description
1 polymer ?
#
loop_
_entity_poly.entity_id
_entity_poly.type
_entity_poly.pdbx_seq_one_letter_code
_entity_poly.pdbx_strand_id
1 'polypeptide(L)'
;MNDPWFNNGTVISTDLSPSSKTPRFSYFSVNLKNAYSDKIEDYTRQFCFINLENDTIPALIVLMDKMVTANPNFKKYWQINSHTKPVISDGRFILENRMRERVGKAYVQLLTPKSDTYSVELFSGKNANSSFGTKYEIPNREMTRNLLETNGHRLMVSPLNPQKSDHFLASFQVVAGEQKPINISCTETNDNYFLSFGDYLLAINKEIELTDSPFLLVVPECGHPTKQVVIMGLKEGLWNISNDPGSVNFDVEVLPDKNTIYFQTTSGTYKITPRK
;
A
#
# COMPACT_ATOMS: atom_id res chain seq x y z
N MET A 1 -6.99 5.11 24.88
CA MET A 1 -7.63 6.42 25.09
C MET A 1 -9.06 6.26 24.56
N ASN A 2 -10.08 6.28 25.43
CA ASN A 2 -11.43 5.81 25.10
C ASN A 2 -12.43 6.95 24.83
N ASP A 3 -11.96 8.19 24.70
CA ASP A 3 -12.81 9.32 24.35
C ASP A 3 -13.20 9.23 22.86
N PRO A 4 -14.49 9.08 22.52
CA PRO A 4 -14.95 9.01 21.14
C PRO A 4 -14.53 10.22 20.29
N TRP A 5 -14.35 11.41 20.90
CA TRP A 5 -13.90 12.61 20.17
C TRP A 5 -12.44 12.53 19.70
N PHE A 6 -11.63 11.68 20.32
CA PHE A 6 -10.20 11.55 20.02
C PHE A 6 -9.84 10.15 19.49
N ASN A 7 -10.81 9.24 19.41
CA ASN A 7 -10.63 7.92 18.82
C ASN A 7 -10.72 8.00 17.29
N ASN A 8 -9.61 8.33 16.65
CA ASN A 8 -9.54 8.46 15.18
C ASN A 8 -8.95 7.21 14.50
N GLY A 9 -8.91 6.09 15.22
CA GLY A 9 -8.40 4.83 14.69
C GLY A 9 -7.68 3.99 15.73
N THR A 10 -7.43 2.74 15.37
CA THR A 10 -6.74 1.75 16.20
C THR A 10 -5.60 1.17 15.40
N VAL A 11 -4.38 1.31 15.90
CA VAL A 11 -3.21 0.64 15.32
C VAL A 11 -3.41 -0.87 15.46
N ILE A 12 -3.29 -1.59 14.34
CA ILE A 12 -3.38 -3.06 14.29
C ILE A 12 -1.97 -3.65 14.36
N SER A 13 -1.03 -3.10 13.58
CA SER A 13 0.31 -3.66 13.48
C SER A 13 1.37 -2.59 13.19
N THR A 14 2.57 -2.78 13.75
CA THR A 14 3.78 -2.02 13.46
C THR A 14 4.98 -2.95 13.45
N ASP A 15 5.77 -2.98 12.37
CA ASP A 15 7.00 -3.77 12.34
C ASP A 15 8.11 -3.09 11.54
N LEU A 16 9.34 -3.26 12.03
CA LEU A 16 10.58 -2.87 11.37
C LEU A 16 11.48 -4.11 11.39
N SER A 17 11.69 -4.73 10.24
CA SER A 17 12.25 -6.08 10.17
C SER A 17 13.12 -6.28 8.92
N PRO A 18 14.11 -7.19 8.97
CA PRO A 18 14.52 -8.01 10.11
C PRO A 18 15.39 -7.26 11.14
N SER A 19 15.84 -6.05 10.83
CA SER A 19 16.70 -5.23 11.69
C SER A 19 16.03 -3.89 11.95
N SER A 20 15.94 -3.47 13.22
CA SER A 20 15.43 -2.15 13.57
C SER A 20 16.37 -1.00 13.16
N LYS A 21 17.65 -1.29 12.90
CA LYS A 21 18.65 -0.31 12.44
C LYS A 21 18.69 -0.19 10.92
N THR A 22 18.49 -1.31 10.22
CA THR A 22 18.58 -1.43 8.76
C THR A 22 17.42 -2.29 8.26
N PRO A 23 16.17 -1.81 8.39
CA PRO A 23 15.01 -2.60 8.02
C PRO A 23 14.99 -2.83 6.51
N ARG A 24 14.63 -4.06 6.12
CA ARG A 24 14.27 -4.40 4.73
C ARG A 24 12.88 -3.91 4.41
N PHE A 25 12.01 -3.93 5.41
CA PHE A 25 10.69 -3.33 5.32
C PHE A 25 10.25 -2.66 6.61
N SER A 26 9.33 -1.70 6.46
CA SER A 26 8.57 -1.08 7.53
C SER A 26 7.09 -1.27 7.25
N TYR A 27 6.39 -1.95 8.15
CA TYR A 27 4.98 -2.26 8.05
C TYR A 27 4.17 -1.48 9.08
N PHE A 28 3.05 -0.92 8.64
CA PHE A 28 2.09 -0.23 9.50
C PHE A 28 0.67 -0.56 9.04
N SER A 29 -0.17 -1.04 9.96
CA SER A 29 -1.57 -1.34 9.72
C SER A 29 -2.43 -0.63 10.76
N VAL A 30 -3.51 0.01 10.29
CA VAL A 30 -4.41 0.79 11.15
C VAL A 30 -5.85 0.62 10.69
N ASN A 31 -6.75 0.42 11.65
CA ASN A 31 -8.17 0.56 11.45
C ASN A 31 -8.56 2.03 11.65
N LEU A 32 -9.12 2.67 10.64
CA LEU A 32 -9.51 4.07 10.62
C LEU A 32 -11.02 4.27 10.75
N LYS A 33 -11.83 3.23 10.99
CA LYS A 33 -13.30 3.34 11.09
C LYS A 33 -13.73 4.52 11.97
N ASN A 34 -13.15 4.64 13.15
CA ASN A 34 -13.55 5.64 14.14
C ASN A 34 -13.20 7.09 13.74
N ALA A 35 -12.35 7.31 12.72
CA ALA A 35 -12.15 8.64 12.13
C ALA A 35 -13.30 9.10 11.23
N TYR A 36 -14.25 8.22 10.94
CA TYR A 36 -15.38 8.48 10.06
C TYR A 36 -16.69 8.33 10.83
N SER A 37 -17.74 8.96 10.31
CA SER A 37 -19.11 8.68 10.75
C SER A 37 -19.54 7.27 10.34
N ASP A 38 -20.76 6.89 10.75
CA ASP A 38 -21.41 5.60 10.43
C ASP A 38 -21.57 5.30 8.92
N LYS A 39 -21.17 6.22 8.04
CA LYS A 39 -21.07 5.96 6.60
C LYS A 39 -20.01 4.88 6.27
N ILE A 40 -19.01 4.72 7.14
CA ILE A 40 -17.98 3.69 7.05
C ILE A 40 -18.30 2.62 8.11
N GLU A 41 -18.60 1.40 7.67
CA GLU A 41 -18.76 0.26 8.56
C GLU A 41 -17.39 -0.25 9.04
N ASP A 42 -16.40 -0.21 8.16
CA ASP A 42 -15.02 -0.57 8.46
C ASP A 42 -14.04 0.05 7.46
N TYR A 43 -12.82 0.36 7.90
CA TYR A 43 -11.77 0.85 7.03
C TYR A 43 -10.40 0.49 7.61
N THR A 44 -9.69 -0.42 6.96
CA THR A 44 -8.28 -0.71 7.27
C THR A 44 -7.37 -0.19 6.18
N ARG A 45 -6.26 0.41 6.62
CA ARG A 45 -5.17 0.88 5.78
C ARG A 45 -3.87 0.24 6.23
N GLN A 46 -3.19 -0.38 5.27
CA GLN A 46 -1.90 -1.02 5.44
C GLN A 46 -0.85 -0.31 4.58
N PHE A 47 0.32 -0.09 5.13
CA PHE A 47 1.49 0.45 4.46
C PHE A 47 2.66 -0.49 4.65
N CYS A 48 3.37 -0.78 3.57
CA CYS A 48 4.62 -1.51 3.61
C CYS A 48 5.64 -0.75 2.76
N PHE A 49 6.59 -0.09 3.43
CA PHE A 49 7.76 0.48 2.79
C PHE A 49 8.81 -0.62 2.66
N ILE A 50 9.34 -0.82 1.45
CA ILE A 50 10.44 -1.74 1.16
C ILE A 50 11.67 -0.94 0.81
N ASN A 51 12.75 -1.16 1.57
CA ASN A 51 14.08 -0.69 1.23
C ASN A 51 14.69 -1.65 0.20
N LEU A 52 14.77 -1.21 -1.06
CA LEU A 52 15.29 -2.03 -2.15
C LEU A 52 16.82 -2.12 -2.15
N GLU A 53 17.51 -1.33 -1.30
CA GLU A 53 18.98 -1.23 -1.26
C GLU A 53 19.59 -1.05 -2.66
N ASN A 54 18.92 -0.22 -3.47
CA ASN A 54 19.26 -0.02 -4.87
C ASN A 54 19.36 1.47 -5.17
N ASP A 55 20.50 1.93 -5.68
CA ASP A 55 20.74 3.36 -5.94
C ASP A 55 19.83 3.96 -7.02
N THR A 56 19.25 3.12 -7.87
CA THR A 56 18.44 3.52 -9.02
C THR A 56 16.95 3.61 -8.65
N ILE A 57 16.45 2.63 -7.90
CA ILE A 57 15.10 2.62 -7.31
C ILE A 57 15.26 2.32 -5.81
N PRO A 58 15.47 3.33 -4.96
CA PRO A 58 15.80 3.10 -3.54
C PRO A 58 14.67 2.49 -2.74
N ALA A 59 13.41 2.73 -3.12
CA ALA A 59 12.28 2.30 -2.34
C ALA A 59 11.03 1.99 -3.16
N LEU A 60 10.26 1.03 -2.66
CA LEU A 60 8.89 0.75 -3.05
C LEU A 60 7.99 0.94 -1.83
N ILE A 61 6.86 1.62 -2.00
CA ILE A 61 5.79 1.64 -1.00
C ILE A 61 4.62 0.85 -1.57
N VAL A 62 4.10 -0.09 -0.80
CA VAL A 62 2.82 -0.75 -1.07
C VAL A 62 1.81 -0.23 -0.05
N LEU A 63 0.66 0.21 -0.53
CA LEU A 63 -0.44 0.69 0.29
C LEU A 63 -1.68 -0.11 -0.06
N MET A 64 -2.31 -0.73 0.92
CA MET A 64 -3.58 -1.44 0.75
C MET A 64 -4.64 -0.77 1.62
N ASP A 65 -5.72 -0.32 0.99
CA ASP A 65 -6.94 0.08 1.67
C ASP A 65 -8.02 -0.98 1.46
N LYS A 66 -8.71 -1.39 2.53
CA LYS A 66 -10.00 -2.08 2.45
C LYS A 66 -11.06 -1.20 3.11
N MET A 67 -12.01 -0.71 2.32
CA MET A 67 -13.07 0.20 2.78
C MET A 67 -14.43 -0.45 2.63
N VAL A 68 -15.18 -0.57 3.74
CA VAL A 68 -16.56 -1.05 3.77
C VAL A 68 -17.49 0.10 4.16
N THR A 69 -18.40 0.48 3.25
CA THR A 69 -19.37 1.55 3.46
C THR A 69 -20.74 1.01 3.84
N ALA A 70 -21.48 1.73 4.67
CA ALA A 70 -22.85 1.36 5.07
C ALA A 70 -23.85 1.37 3.90
N ASN A 71 -23.56 2.13 2.84
CA ASN A 71 -24.34 2.16 1.61
C ASN A 71 -23.40 1.97 0.41
N PRO A 72 -23.66 0.99 -0.49
CA PRO A 72 -22.82 0.76 -1.67
C PRO A 72 -22.72 1.98 -2.60
N ASN A 73 -23.70 2.90 -2.56
CA ASN A 73 -23.71 4.13 -3.35
C ASN A 73 -22.85 5.25 -2.77
N PHE A 74 -22.28 5.10 -1.58
CA PHE A 74 -21.28 6.04 -1.09
C PHE A 74 -20.01 5.92 -1.94
N LYS A 75 -19.80 6.91 -2.82
CA LYS A 75 -18.63 6.97 -3.68
C LYS A 75 -17.36 7.04 -2.83
N LYS A 76 -16.50 6.04 -3.01
CA LYS A 76 -15.20 5.95 -2.31
C LYS A 76 -14.13 6.64 -3.15
N TYR A 77 -13.17 7.26 -2.47
CA TYR A 77 -12.12 8.04 -3.09
C TYR A 77 -10.76 7.65 -2.51
N TRP A 78 -9.91 7.09 -3.35
CA TRP A 78 -8.48 7.04 -3.08
C TRP A 78 -7.85 8.31 -3.63
N GLN A 79 -7.02 9.00 -2.85
CA GLN A 79 -6.54 10.34 -3.21
C GLN A 79 -5.03 10.48 -3.03
N ILE A 80 -4.43 11.26 -3.91
CA ILE A 80 -3.02 11.66 -3.83
C ILE A 80 -2.85 13.11 -4.25
N ASN A 81 -1.99 13.84 -3.53
CA ASN A 81 -1.68 15.23 -3.83
C ASN A 81 -0.24 15.35 -4.34
N SER A 82 0.01 16.33 -5.20
CA SER A 82 1.35 16.63 -5.73
C SER A 82 1.56 18.12 -5.96
N HIS A 83 2.82 18.56 -5.90
CA HIS A 83 3.18 19.96 -6.17
C HIS A 83 3.19 20.28 -7.67
N THR A 84 3.67 19.34 -8.50
CA THR A 84 3.61 19.45 -9.96
C THR A 84 2.40 18.69 -10.49
N LYS A 85 1.94 19.07 -11.68
CA LYS A 85 0.81 18.39 -12.32
C LYS A 85 1.22 16.96 -12.65
N PRO A 86 0.51 15.94 -12.12
CA PRO A 86 0.84 14.56 -12.40
C PRO A 86 0.56 14.22 -13.87
N VAL A 87 1.40 13.38 -14.46
CA VAL A 87 1.17 12.78 -15.78
C VAL A 87 0.47 11.43 -15.59
N ILE A 88 -0.62 11.20 -16.31
CA ILE A 88 -1.35 9.93 -16.30
C ILE A 88 -1.01 9.21 -17.60
N SER A 89 -0.32 8.06 -17.52
CA SER A 89 0.06 7.26 -18.69
C SER A 89 0.10 5.79 -18.31
N ASP A 90 -0.43 4.92 -19.18
CA ASP A 90 -0.34 3.46 -19.05
C ASP A 90 -0.78 2.93 -17.67
N GLY A 91 -1.89 3.46 -17.14
CA GLY A 91 -2.43 3.08 -15.83
C GLY A 91 -1.59 3.56 -14.64
N ARG A 92 -0.63 4.47 -14.84
CA ARG A 92 0.22 5.05 -13.79
C ARG A 92 0.00 6.54 -13.62
N PHE A 93 0.20 7.02 -12.40
CA PHE A 93 0.28 8.42 -12.04
C PHE A 93 1.74 8.76 -11.75
N ILE A 94 2.33 9.61 -12.57
CA ILE A 94 3.73 10.00 -12.48
C ILE A 94 3.78 11.34 -11.76
N LEU A 95 4.29 11.32 -10.53
CA LEU A 95 4.51 12.52 -9.73
C LEU A 95 5.97 12.92 -9.87
N GLU A 96 6.25 14.10 -10.41
CA GLU A 96 7.61 14.62 -10.51
C GLU A 96 7.83 15.73 -9.49
N ASN A 97 9.02 15.80 -8.90
CA ASN A 97 9.47 16.99 -8.21
C ASN A 97 10.86 17.37 -8.69
N ARG A 98 11.09 18.68 -8.84
CA ARG A 98 12.35 19.24 -9.31
C ARG A 98 12.82 20.32 -8.36
N MET A 99 14.07 20.19 -7.90
CA MET A 99 14.73 21.19 -7.10
C MET A 99 16.14 21.42 -7.65
N ARG A 100 16.37 22.57 -8.27
CA ARG A 100 17.59 22.86 -9.06
C ARG A 100 17.79 21.76 -10.11
N GLU A 101 18.97 21.17 -10.18
CA GLU A 101 19.31 20.07 -11.09
C GLU A 101 18.78 18.69 -10.64
N ARG A 102 18.21 18.58 -9.43
CA ARG A 102 17.71 17.30 -8.91
C ARG A 102 16.28 17.07 -9.34
N VAL A 103 16.02 15.88 -9.86
CA VAL A 103 14.69 15.40 -10.24
C VAL A 103 14.41 14.12 -9.46
N GLY A 104 13.26 14.07 -8.79
CA GLY A 104 12.72 12.85 -8.19
C GLY A 104 11.37 12.54 -8.79
N LYS A 105 11.08 11.26 -9.03
CA LYS A 105 9.78 10.81 -9.50
C LYS A 105 9.22 9.73 -8.58
N ALA A 106 7.90 9.75 -8.41
CA ALA A 106 7.15 8.62 -7.87
C ALA A 106 6.24 8.09 -8.98
N TYR A 107 6.47 6.84 -9.39
CA TYR A 107 5.56 6.11 -10.26
C TYR A 107 4.53 5.41 -9.39
N VAL A 108 3.30 5.91 -9.42
CA VAL A 108 2.19 5.36 -8.64
C VAL A 108 1.27 4.55 -9.53
N GLN A 109 0.89 3.36 -9.09
CA GLN A 109 -0.01 2.48 -9.84
C GLN A 109 -0.97 1.79 -8.89
N LEU A 110 -2.28 1.85 -9.20
CA LEU A 110 -3.25 0.95 -8.59
C LEU A 110 -3.14 -0.42 -9.26
N LEU A 111 -2.83 -1.43 -8.45
CA LEU A 111 -2.81 -2.84 -8.81
C LEU A 111 -4.21 -3.45 -8.67
N THR A 112 -4.99 -2.95 -7.70
CA THR A 112 -6.45 -3.11 -7.64
C THR A 112 -7.08 -1.79 -7.14
N PRO A 113 -8.24 -1.34 -7.67
CA PRO A 113 -8.92 -1.86 -8.86
C PRO A 113 -8.06 -1.69 -10.12
N LYS A 114 -8.32 -2.51 -11.15
CA LYS A 114 -7.62 -2.41 -12.45
C LYS A 114 -7.99 -1.11 -13.17
N SER A 115 -7.10 -0.61 -14.03
CA SER A 115 -7.24 0.71 -14.68
C SER A 115 -8.50 0.93 -15.50
N ASP A 116 -9.16 -0.13 -15.93
CA ASP A 116 -10.43 -0.13 -16.67
C ASP A 116 -11.68 -0.16 -15.77
N THR A 117 -11.50 -0.29 -14.45
CA THR A 117 -12.59 -0.44 -13.46
C THR A 117 -12.70 0.74 -12.50
N TYR A 118 -11.93 1.81 -12.72
CA TYR A 118 -12.03 3.07 -11.99
C TYR A 118 -12.04 4.31 -12.89
N SER A 119 -12.50 5.41 -12.33
CA SER A 119 -12.42 6.76 -12.90
C SER A 119 -11.38 7.59 -12.17
N VAL A 120 -10.79 8.57 -12.86
CA VAL A 120 -9.81 9.50 -12.29
C VAL A 120 -10.27 10.94 -12.48
N GLU A 121 -10.30 11.70 -11.39
CA GLU A 121 -10.55 13.14 -11.40
C GLU A 121 -9.25 13.86 -11.02
N LEU A 122 -8.74 14.75 -11.89
CA LEU A 122 -7.54 15.54 -11.64
C LEU A 122 -7.89 17.02 -11.46
N PHE A 123 -7.71 17.52 -10.24
CA PHE A 123 -7.86 18.92 -9.89
C PHE A 123 -6.50 19.61 -9.83
N SER A 124 -6.43 20.87 -10.23
CA SER A 124 -5.18 21.65 -10.30
C SER A 124 -5.40 23.10 -9.85
N GLY A 125 -4.38 23.68 -9.21
CA GLY A 125 -4.40 25.06 -8.74
C GLY A 125 -5.62 25.36 -7.87
N LYS A 126 -6.32 26.46 -8.15
CA LYS A 126 -7.52 26.85 -7.38
C LYS A 126 -8.60 25.77 -7.29
N ASN A 127 -8.71 24.89 -8.30
CA ASN A 127 -9.69 23.81 -8.27
C ASN A 127 -9.28 22.65 -7.35
N ALA A 128 -7.98 22.48 -7.07
CA ALA A 128 -7.50 21.51 -6.10
C ALA A 128 -7.90 21.88 -4.67
N ASN A 129 -8.07 23.18 -4.39
CA ASN A 129 -8.55 23.72 -3.11
C ASN A 129 -10.09 23.72 -3.04
N SER A 130 -10.71 22.58 -3.32
CA SER A 130 -12.17 22.46 -3.30
C SER A 130 -12.64 21.17 -2.63
N SER A 131 -13.83 21.21 -2.04
CA SER A 131 -14.53 20.04 -1.50
C SER A 131 -15.96 20.05 -2.03
N PHE A 132 -16.26 19.10 -2.93
CA PHE A 132 -17.60 18.82 -3.47
C PHE A 132 -18.42 20.09 -3.81
N GLY A 133 -17.86 20.95 -4.67
CA GLY A 133 -18.51 22.19 -5.13
C GLY A 133 -18.15 23.44 -4.32
N THR A 134 -17.64 23.28 -3.09
CA THR A 134 -17.17 24.40 -2.27
C THR A 134 -15.71 24.70 -2.57
N LYS A 135 -15.38 25.93 -2.95
CA LYS A 135 -14.00 26.39 -3.17
C LYS A 135 -13.48 27.11 -1.93
N TYR A 136 -12.22 26.88 -1.59
CA TYR A 136 -11.54 27.52 -0.47
C TYR A 136 -10.43 28.44 -0.99
N GLU A 137 -10.44 29.68 -0.50
CA GLU A 137 -9.39 30.64 -0.82
C GLU A 137 -8.16 30.40 0.05
N ILE A 138 -6.99 30.46 -0.58
CA ILE A 138 -5.72 30.43 0.14
C ILE A 138 -5.46 31.83 0.70
N PRO A 139 -5.02 31.96 1.97
CA PRO A 139 -4.65 33.25 2.53
C PRO A 139 -3.66 34.02 1.63
N ASN A 140 -3.97 35.29 1.34
CA ASN A 140 -3.19 36.13 0.43
C ASN A 140 -1.69 36.14 0.74
N ARG A 141 -1.31 36.13 2.02
CA ARG A 141 0.10 36.11 2.46
C ARG A 141 0.90 34.92 1.91
N GLU A 142 0.26 33.77 1.73
CA GLU A 142 0.93 32.58 1.19
C GLU A 142 0.97 32.62 -0.33
N MET A 143 -0.07 33.14 -0.99
CA MET A 143 -0.07 33.36 -2.44
C MET A 143 1.05 34.33 -2.86
N THR A 144 1.29 35.39 -2.10
CA THR A 144 2.39 36.34 -2.38
C THR A 144 3.78 35.74 -2.24
N ARG A 145 3.93 34.63 -1.50
CA ARG A 145 5.21 33.91 -1.35
C ARG A 145 5.48 32.92 -2.48
N ASN A 146 4.50 32.70 -3.37
CA ASN A 146 4.59 31.76 -4.49
C ASN A 146 5.05 30.35 -4.06
N LEU A 147 4.55 29.88 -2.91
CA LEU A 147 4.85 28.54 -2.39
C LEU A 147 4.19 27.48 -3.28
N LEU A 148 4.90 26.38 -3.55
CA LEU A 148 4.39 25.30 -4.42
C LEU A 148 3.09 24.70 -3.88
N GLU A 149 2.96 24.65 -2.55
CA GLU A 149 1.79 24.17 -1.82
C GLU A 149 0.52 24.98 -2.15
N THR A 150 0.67 26.23 -2.62
CA THR A 150 -0.49 27.10 -2.95
C THR A 150 -1.07 26.84 -4.34
N ASN A 151 -0.38 26.09 -5.19
CA ASN A 151 -0.82 25.76 -6.55
C ASN A 151 -0.74 24.25 -6.82
N GLY A 152 -1.03 23.44 -5.80
CA GLY A 152 -0.94 21.99 -5.88
C GLY A 152 -1.99 21.34 -6.79
N HIS A 153 -1.86 20.02 -6.88
CA HIS A 153 -2.71 19.16 -7.68
C HIS A 153 -3.24 18.03 -6.80
N ARG A 154 -4.48 17.62 -7.06
CA ARG A 154 -5.14 16.52 -6.37
C ARG A 154 -5.71 15.55 -7.39
N LEU A 155 -5.28 14.30 -7.31
CA LEU A 155 -5.82 13.20 -8.08
C LEU A 155 -6.73 12.38 -7.17
N MET A 156 -7.94 12.09 -7.65
CA MET A 156 -8.94 11.28 -6.95
C MET A 156 -9.33 10.11 -7.84
N VAL A 157 -9.26 8.90 -7.30
CA VAL A 157 -9.67 7.66 -7.96
C VAL A 157 -10.93 7.12 -7.30
N SER A 158 -11.90 6.72 -8.11
CA SER A 158 -13.13 6.08 -7.65
C SER A 158 -13.50 4.88 -8.52
N PRO A 159 -13.89 3.74 -7.93
CA PRO A 159 -14.48 2.60 -8.64
C PRO A 159 -15.64 3.06 -9.54
N LEU A 160 -15.78 2.44 -10.72
CA LEU A 160 -16.87 2.77 -11.64
C LEU A 160 -18.23 2.27 -11.13
N ASN A 161 -18.24 1.12 -10.46
CA ASN A 161 -19.45 0.46 -10.00
C ASN A 161 -19.63 0.66 -8.49
N PRO A 162 -20.82 1.10 -8.03
CA PRO A 162 -21.15 1.11 -6.60
C PRO A 162 -21.05 -0.28 -6.00
N GLN A 163 -20.32 -0.40 -4.89
CA GLN A 163 -20.23 -1.64 -4.13
C GLN A 163 -20.00 -1.36 -2.65
N LYS A 164 -20.31 -2.34 -1.80
CA LYS A 164 -20.20 -2.15 -0.35
C LYS A 164 -18.74 -2.10 0.12
N SER A 165 -17.91 -2.98 -0.44
CA SER A 165 -16.51 -3.15 -0.10
C SER A 165 -15.63 -2.87 -1.31
N ASP A 166 -14.57 -2.08 -1.13
CA ASP A 166 -13.56 -1.84 -2.15
C ASP A 166 -12.17 -2.02 -1.59
N HIS A 167 -11.28 -2.55 -2.42
CA HIS A 167 -9.84 -2.62 -2.18
C HIS A 167 -9.10 -1.64 -3.07
N PHE A 168 -8.22 -0.81 -2.49
CA PHE A 168 -7.24 -0.04 -3.24
C PHE A 168 -5.84 -0.51 -2.86
N LEU A 169 -5.23 -1.30 -3.73
CA LEU A 169 -3.85 -1.75 -3.61
C LEU A 169 -3.00 -0.89 -4.54
N ALA A 170 -2.27 0.06 -3.96
CA ALA A 170 -1.38 0.96 -4.68
C ALA A 170 0.09 0.57 -4.47
N SER A 171 0.89 0.77 -5.50
CA SER A 171 2.35 0.72 -5.44
C SER A 171 2.93 2.09 -5.78
N PHE A 172 4.00 2.47 -5.10
CA PHE A 172 4.72 3.73 -5.33
C PHE A 172 6.20 3.39 -5.47
N GLN A 173 6.75 3.58 -6.66
CA GLN A 173 8.18 3.40 -6.91
C GLN A 173 8.85 4.76 -6.95
N VAL A 174 9.76 5.00 -6.01
CA VAL A 174 10.52 6.24 -5.92
C VAL A 174 11.80 6.08 -6.71
N VAL A 175 12.08 7.00 -7.62
CA VAL A 175 13.28 6.98 -8.46
C VAL A 175 13.93 8.37 -8.56
N ALA A 176 15.22 8.37 -8.89
CA ALA A 176 15.95 9.57 -9.26
C ALA A 176 15.96 9.78 -10.79
N GLY A 177 15.83 11.03 -11.23
CA GLY A 177 15.95 11.39 -12.64
C GLY A 177 14.86 10.78 -13.53
N GLU A 178 15.28 10.29 -14.70
CA GLU A 178 14.43 9.70 -15.75
C GLU A 178 14.39 8.18 -15.71
N GLN A 179 14.80 7.59 -14.57
CA GLN A 179 14.81 6.15 -14.41
C GLN A 179 13.41 5.56 -14.56
N LYS A 180 13.31 4.41 -15.22
CA LYS A 180 12.05 3.68 -15.38
C LYS A 180 11.74 2.85 -14.12
N PRO A 181 10.46 2.71 -13.74
CA PRO A 181 10.05 1.81 -12.67
C PRO A 181 10.33 0.35 -13.05
N ILE A 182 10.53 -0.50 -12.06
CA ILE A 182 10.51 -1.96 -12.21
C ILE A 182 9.08 -2.48 -12.36
N ASN A 183 8.98 -3.66 -12.97
CA ASN A 183 7.69 -4.35 -13.09
C ASN A 183 7.31 -4.98 -11.75
N ILE A 184 6.04 -4.80 -11.37
CA ILE A 184 5.42 -5.48 -10.24
C ILE A 184 4.38 -6.44 -10.80
N SER A 185 4.60 -7.74 -10.61
CA SER A 185 3.59 -8.76 -10.89
C SER A 185 2.66 -8.84 -9.70
N CYS A 186 1.35 -8.71 -9.95
CA CYS A 186 0.31 -8.83 -8.93
C CYS A 186 -0.58 -10.03 -9.27
N THR A 187 -0.56 -11.05 -8.42
CA THR A 187 -1.48 -12.19 -8.50
C THR A 187 -2.46 -12.11 -7.36
N GLU A 188 -3.74 -12.32 -7.65
CA GLU A 188 -4.82 -12.33 -6.67
C GLU A 188 -5.35 -13.75 -6.49
N THR A 189 -5.56 -14.12 -5.22
CA THR A 189 -6.35 -15.28 -4.81
C THR A 189 -7.59 -14.80 -4.06
N ASN A 190 -8.42 -15.73 -3.56
CA ASN A 190 -9.59 -15.37 -2.77
C ASN A 190 -9.21 -14.52 -1.54
N ASP A 191 -8.13 -14.91 -0.85
CA ASP A 191 -7.79 -14.36 0.47
C ASP A 191 -6.52 -13.48 0.47
N ASN A 192 -5.69 -13.58 -0.57
CA ASN A 192 -4.39 -12.89 -0.59
C ASN A 192 -4.08 -12.20 -1.94
N TYR A 193 -3.37 -11.07 -1.86
CA TYR A 193 -2.58 -10.52 -2.96
C TYR A 193 -1.12 -10.96 -2.84
N PHE A 194 -0.51 -11.32 -3.96
CA PHE A 194 0.91 -11.63 -4.06
C PHE A 194 1.59 -10.65 -5.01
N LEU A 195 2.53 -9.86 -4.49
CA LEU A 195 3.30 -8.89 -5.26
C LEU A 195 4.74 -9.36 -5.42
N SER A 196 5.15 -9.68 -6.64
CA SER A 196 6.53 -10.08 -6.96
C SER A 196 7.22 -8.99 -7.79
N PHE A 197 8.40 -8.58 -7.34
CA PHE A 197 9.24 -7.57 -7.98
C PHE A 197 10.69 -7.76 -7.52
N GLY A 198 11.65 -7.70 -8.44
CA GLY A 198 13.05 -8.01 -8.13
C GLY A 198 13.18 -9.36 -7.40
N ASP A 199 13.94 -9.36 -6.31
CA ASP A 199 14.10 -10.47 -5.39
C ASP A 199 13.05 -10.48 -4.26
N TYR A 200 12.02 -9.64 -4.28
CA TYR A 200 10.98 -9.62 -3.25
C TYR A 200 9.71 -10.40 -3.67
N LEU A 201 9.00 -10.89 -2.66
CA LEU A 201 7.62 -11.36 -2.74
C LEU A 201 6.87 -10.88 -1.49
N LEU A 202 5.81 -10.10 -1.68
CA LEU A 202 4.90 -9.70 -0.61
C LEU A 202 3.62 -10.53 -0.70
N ALA A 203 3.23 -11.16 0.40
CA ALA A 203 1.92 -11.77 0.58
C ALA A 203 1.07 -10.89 1.50
N ILE A 204 -0.08 -10.46 1.00
CA ILE A 204 -0.94 -9.47 1.66
C ILE A 204 -2.31 -10.10 1.87
N ASN A 205 -2.71 -10.28 3.14
CA ASN A 205 -4.07 -10.65 3.48
C ASN A 205 -5.04 -9.58 2.96
N LYS A 206 -6.08 -9.99 2.24
CA LYS A 206 -7.13 -9.11 1.69
C LYS A 206 -8.14 -8.68 2.74
N GLU A 207 -8.23 -9.41 3.84
CA GLU A 207 -9.22 -9.18 4.88
C GLU A 207 -8.80 -8.13 5.90
N ILE A 208 -9.78 -7.58 6.60
CA ILE A 208 -9.57 -6.57 7.64
C ILE A 208 -8.90 -7.20 8.87
N GLU A 209 -9.31 -8.42 9.19
CA GLU A 209 -8.85 -9.16 10.34
C GLU A 209 -7.52 -9.86 10.04
N LEU A 210 -6.73 -10.03 11.10
CA LEU A 210 -5.52 -10.84 11.07
C LEU A 210 -5.89 -12.31 10.79
N THR A 211 -5.27 -12.91 9.79
CA THR A 211 -5.60 -14.29 9.41
C THR A 211 -4.96 -15.29 10.35
N ASP A 212 -5.72 -16.29 10.77
CA ASP A 212 -5.29 -17.51 11.46
C ASP A 212 -5.60 -18.77 10.62
N SER A 213 -5.79 -18.57 9.32
CA SER A 213 -6.07 -19.63 8.36
C SER A 213 -4.82 -20.00 7.55
N PRO A 214 -4.63 -21.28 7.22
CA PRO A 214 -3.53 -21.70 6.36
C PRO A 214 -3.74 -21.21 4.93
N PHE A 215 -2.63 -20.94 4.23
CA PHE A 215 -2.68 -20.59 2.81
C PHE A 215 -1.45 -21.12 2.05
N LEU A 216 -1.57 -21.15 0.73
CA LEU A 216 -0.47 -21.50 -0.17
C LEU A 216 0.22 -20.23 -0.66
N LEU A 217 1.55 -20.23 -0.55
CA LEU A 217 2.44 -19.21 -1.06
C LEU A 217 3.18 -19.79 -2.26
N VAL A 218 2.91 -19.26 -3.46
CA VAL A 218 3.65 -19.62 -4.67
C VAL A 218 4.76 -18.59 -4.88
N VAL A 219 6.00 -19.04 -4.73
CA VAL A 219 7.19 -18.22 -4.92
C VAL A 219 7.67 -18.41 -6.36
N PRO A 220 7.53 -17.40 -7.25
CA PRO A 220 7.90 -17.56 -8.64
C PRO A 220 9.42 -17.60 -8.80
N GLU A 221 9.88 -18.25 -9.86
CA GLU A 221 11.27 -18.12 -10.30
C GLU A 221 11.61 -16.65 -10.58
N CYS A 222 12.83 -16.28 -10.25
CA CYS A 222 13.40 -14.99 -10.60
C CYS A 222 14.88 -15.16 -10.92
N GLY A 223 15.49 -14.15 -11.52
CA GLY A 223 16.93 -14.15 -11.81
C GLY A 223 17.84 -14.07 -10.57
N HIS A 224 17.31 -14.32 -9.37
CA HIS A 224 18.05 -14.29 -8.11
C HIS A 224 18.08 -15.69 -7.46
N PRO A 225 19.17 -16.05 -6.75
CA PRO A 225 19.28 -17.35 -6.06
C PRO A 225 18.21 -17.56 -4.99
N THR A 226 17.79 -16.48 -4.33
CA THR A 226 16.75 -16.48 -3.31
C THR A 226 15.82 -15.28 -3.50
N LYS A 227 14.61 -15.41 -2.96
CA LYS A 227 13.65 -14.34 -2.78
C LYS A 227 13.47 -13.99 -1.31
N GLN A 228 13.36 -12.70 -1.04
CA GLN A 228 12.94 -12.11 0.22
C GLN A 228 11.41 -12.10 0.30
N VAL A 229 10.86 -12.91 1.19
CA VAL A 229 9.41 -13.03 1.38
C VAL A 229 8.99 -12.22 2.59
N VAL A 230 7.97 -11.37 2.41
CA VAL A 230 7.28 -10.66 3.50
C VAL A 230 5.82 -11.08 3.47
N ILE A 231 5.32 -11.64 4.57
CA ILE A 231 3.91 -11.96 4.75
C ILE A 231 3.33 -10.98 5.76
N MET A 232 2.19 -10.36 5.45
CA MET A 232 1.56 -9.33 6.27
C MET A 232 0.14 -9.73 6.67
N GLY A 233 -0.27 -9.32 7.88
CA GLY A 233 -1.64 -9.48 8.36
C GLY A 233 -1.93 -10.86 8.94
N LEU A 234 -0.95 -11.47 9.62
CA LEU A 234 -1.09 -12.75 10.31
C LEU A 234 -1.41 -12.56 11.80
N LYS A 235 -2.25 -13.43 12.35
CA LYS A 235 -2.48 -13.48 13.81
C LYS A 235 -1.21 -13.96 14.53
N GLU A 236 -0.97 -13.41 15.71
CA GLU A 236 0.14 -13.79 16.57
C GLU A 236 0.09 -15.28 16.96
N GLY A 237 1.26 -15.85 17.19
CA GLY A 237 1.42 -17.27 17.51
C GLY A 237 2.47 -17.95 16.66
N LEU A 238 2.60 -19.27 16.83
CA LEU A 238 3.58 -20.06 16.11
C LEU A 238 3.02 -20.48 14.74
N TRP A 239 3.76 -20.23 13.67
CA TRP A 239 3.40 -20.60 12.30
C TRP A 239 4.45 -21.52 11.71
N ASN A 240 4.02 -22.48 10.91
CA ASN A 240 4.89 -23.37 10.16
C ASN A 240 4.99 -22.94 8.69
N ILE A 241 6.20 -23.02 8.16
CA ILE A 241 6.51 -22.82 6.76
C ILE A 241 7.10 -24.13 6.23
N SER A 242 6.38 -24.76 5.31
CA SER A 242 6.81 -26.02 4.70
C SER A 242 6.64 -26.01 3.19
N ASN A 243 7.52 -26.66 2.43
CA ASN A 243 7.29 -26.95 1.01
C ASN A 243 6.95 -28.43 0.78
N ASP A 244 6.49 -28.76 -0.43
CA ASP A 244 6.44 -30.13 -0.95
C ASP A 244 7.66 -30.28 -1.89
N PRO A 245 8.67 -31.14 -1.63
CA PRO A 245 8.66 -32.43 -0.90
C PRO A 245 9.10 -32.42 0.57
N GLY A 246 9.15 -31.27 1.25
CA GLY A 246 9.50 -31.17 2.68
C GLY A 246 10.96 -30.82 2.98
N SER A 247 11.71 -30.34 1.97
CA SER A 247 13.08 -29.84 2.16
C SER A 247 13.15 -28.55 2.98
N VAL A 248 12.06 -27.80 3.01
CA VAL A 248 11.84 -26.67 3.92
C VAL A 248 10.73 -27.05 4.86
N ASN A 249 11.00 -27.01 6.16
CA ASN A 249 10.02 -27.18 7.22
C ASN A 249 10.57 -26.58 8.52
N PHE A 250 10.07 -25.40 8.89
CA PHE A 250 10.46 -24.74 10.14
C PHE A 250 9.30 -23.94 10.71
N ASP A 251 9.33 -23.74 12.01
CA ASP A 251 8.38 -22.88 12.70
C ASP A 251 8.96 -21.47 12.88
N VAL A 252 8.09 -20.47 12.82
CA VAL A 252 8.39 -19.06 13.02
C VAL A 252 7.32 -18.45 13.92
N GLU A 253 7.74 -17.67 14.90
CA GLU A 253 6.83 -16.95 15.77
C GLU A 253 6.38 -15.64 15.12
N VAL A 254 5.07 -15.46 14.98
CA VAL A 254 4.45 -14.18 14.65
C VAL A 254 4.22 -13.45 15.96
N LEU A 255 4.97 -12.36 16.14
CA LEU A 255 4.92 -11.59 17.38
C LEU A 255 3.65 -10.72 17.42
N PRO A 256 3.06 -10.53 18.63
CA PRO A 256 1.99 -9.57 18.85
C PRO A 256 2.36 -8.17 18.34
N ASP A 257 1.36 -7.44 17.85
CA ASP A 257 1.47 -6.09 17.26
C ASP A 257 2.41 -5.97 16.04
N LYS A 258 3.11 -7.02 15.62
CA LYS A 258 3.93 -7.03 14.40
C LYS A 258 3.18 -7.67 13.23
N ASN A 259 2.61 -8.85 13.46
CA ASN A 259 1.70 -9.54 12.53
C ASN A 259 2.31 -9.83 11.14
N THR A 260 3.61 -10.05 11.12
CA THR A 260 4.43 -10.24 9.92
C THR A 260 5.34 -11.45 10.04
N ILE A 261 5.69 -12.03 8.90
CA ILE A 261 6.80 -12.98 8.77
C ILE A 261 7.75 -12.45 7.70
N TYR A 262 9.05 -12.55 7.96
CA TYR A 262 10.10 -12.35 6.96
C TYR A 262 11.03 -13.55 6.90
N PHE A 263 11.29 -14.06 5.70
CA PHE A 263 12.25 -15.12 5.47
C PHE A 263 12.78 -15.08 4.03
N GLN A 264 13.87 -15.80 3.78
CA GLN A 264 14.43 -15.96 2.45
C GLN A 264 14.23 -17.39 1.96
N THR A 265 13.91 -17.56 0.69
CA THR A 265 13.64 -18.90 0.14
C THR A 265 13.83 -18.95 -1.37
N THR A 266 13.82 -20.15 -1.96
CA THR A 266 13.89 -20.34 -3.42
C THR A 266 12.49 -20.38 -4.03
N SER A 267 12.41 -20.38 -5.36
CA SER A 267 11.13 -20.64 -6.04
C SER A 267 10.53 -21.99 -5.62
N GLY A 268 9.20 -22.07 -5.67
CA GLY A 268 8.46 -23.25 -5.26
C GLY A 268 7.12 -22.91 -4.62
N THR A 269 6.42 -23.94 -4.17
CA THR A 269 5.15 -23.80 -3.45
C THR A 269 5.37 -24.10 -1.97
N TYR A 270 4.95 -23.17 -1.12
CA TYR A 270 5.04 -23.26 0.33
C TYR A 270 3.65 -23.24 0.93
N LYS A 271 3.44 -24.05 1.97
CA LYS A 271 2.28 -24.01 2.82
C LYS A 271 2.63 -23.25 4.09
N ILE A 272 1.83 -22.23 4.39
CA ILE A 272 1.94 -21.40 5.59
C ILE A 272 0.79 -21.78 6.49
N THR A 273 1.06 -22.35 7.67
CA THR A 273 0.03 -22.94 8.54
C THR A 273 0.22 -22.52 9.99
N PRO A 274 -0.80 -22.00 10.69
CA PRO A 274 -0.69 -21.74 12.12
C PRO A 274 -0.62 -23.06 12.89
N ARG A 275 0.26 -23.12 13.89
CA ARG A 275 0.27 -24.18 14.90
C ARG A 275 -0.79 -23.85 15.93
N LYS A 276 -1.74 -24.77 16.12
CA LYS A 276 -2.74 -24.68 17.18
C LYS A 276 -2.20 -25.27 18.47
#